data_AF-A0A7L2T8G0-F1
#
_entry.id   AF-A0A7L2T8G0-F1
#
_cell.length_a   1.000
_cell.length_b   1.000
_cell.length_c   1.000
_cell.angle_alpha   90.00
_cell.angle_beta   90.00
_cell.angle_gamma   90.00
#
_symmetry.space_group_name_H-M   'P 1'
#
loop_
_entity.id
_entity.type
_entity.pdbx_description
1 polymer ?
#
loop_
_entity_poly.entity_id
_entity_poly.type
_entity_poly.pdbx_seq_one_letter_code
_entity_poly.pdbx_strand_id
1 'polypeptide(L)'
;MEKITHLEALMFSAVLENCVDQLAILGYIIPVPYEGKTELSHVCATAEKDEMEEITQEELDIKNSELMSAKQESGETVTSTALKNTTHKQQQGKTEDQKSTHHPSKSSKKHITRAAQKLRKIQADRQYASDVITLTIKKMEESGTFTSLMDANEREKAKKSKFYDILIREEKGKKEIKALQKQLQDVKKQTEKDLQNRDKVIDHLKDKLQEKTAKLNTESYYMKKNTDLQVQLTQKKCSSAEDALEKEIQNLKSKTDEEIQLHTETEKFLMQQYQKVQEKLEYWMEKYKKDTDAKDEELDDLRALKADNLETMQRFAKECLAFQATIIIDRSDKEAKRKQREQEALELKSAVKLQAWWKGTMVRRFLGPYQELEKYLKEQSSEQKEPGKAKSGAKK
;
A
#
# COMPACT_ATOMS: atom_id res chain seq x y z
N MET A 1 5.55 -122.96 1.31
CA MET A 1 5.58 -123.50 -0.08
C MET A 1 5.97 -124.94 0.02
N GLU A 2 5.28 -125.82 -0.69
CA GLU A 2 5.73 -127.20 -0.90
C GLU A 2 7.01 -127.16 -1.73
N LYS A 3 7.98 -128.03 -1.41
CA LYS A 3 9.20 -128.18 -2.21
C LYS A 3 8.87 -129.08 -3.40
N ILE A 4 9.20 -128.62 -4.60
CA ILE A 4 9.07 -129.42 -5.82
C ILE A 4 9.99 -130.64 -5.67
N THR A 5 9.51 -131.84 -6.01
CA THR A 5 10.36 -133.04 -5.94
C THR A 5 11.47 -132.97 -6.99
N HIS A 6 12.60 -133.65 -6.76
CA HIS A 6 13.75 -133.52 -7.68
C HIS A 6 13.44 -133.96 -9.12
N LEU A 7 12.53 -134.93 -9.31
CA LEU A 7 12.06 -135.36 -10.62
C LEU A 7 11.20 -134.30 -11.31
N GLU A 8 10.27 -133.68 -10.58
CA GLU A 8 9.44 -132.59 -11.09
C GLU A 8 10.28 -131.34 -11.42
N ALA A 9 11.29 -131.04 -10.59
CA ALA A 9 12.23 -129.95 -10.83
C ALA A 9 12.98 -130.14 -12.16
N LEU A 10 13.48 -131.35 -12.43
CA LEU A 10 14.11 -131.72 -13.71
C LEU A 10 13.15 -131.58 -14.90
N MET A 11 11.90 -132.07 -14.76
CA MET A 11 10.89 -131.95 -15.81
C MET A 11 10.51 -130.48 -16.10
N PHE A 12 10.35 -129.66 -15.06
CA PHE A 12 10.04 -128.24 -15.23
C PHE A 12 11.26 -127.44 -15.74
N SER A 13 12.49 -127.77 -15.33
CA SER A 13 13.71 -127.15 -15.86
C SER A 13 13.80 -127.37 -17.37
N ALA A 14 13.66 -128.61 -17.87
CA ALA A 14 13.71 -128.89 -19.31
C ALA A 14 12.67 -128.12 -20.15
N VAL A 15 11.48 -127.86 -19.59
CA VAL A 15 10.45 -127.03 -20.23
C VAL A 15 10.83 -125.54 -20.21
N LEU A 16 11.41 -125.05 -19.11
CA LEU A 16 11.87 -123.67 -18.98
C LEU A 16 13.13 -123.39 -19.80
N GLU A 17 14.05 -124.35 -19.95
CA GLU A 17 15.22 -124.27 -20.84
C GLU A 17 14.77 -124.08 -22.29
N ASN A 18 13.84 -124.90 -22.77
CA ASN A 18 13.23 -124.74 -24.09
C ASN A 18 12.55 -123.34 -24.25
N CYS A 19 11.95 -122.80 -23.18
CA CYS A 19 11.45 -121.42 -23.19
C CYS A 19 12.57 -120.37 -23.31
N VAL A 20 13.71 -120.57 -22.65
CA VAL A 20 14.89 -119.70 -22.77
C VAL A 20 15.49 -119.78 -24.17
N ASP A 21 15.60 -120.98 -24.76
CA ASP A 21 16.09 -121.18 -26.13
C ASP A 21 15.17 -120.52 -27.16
N GLN A 22 13.85 -120.64 -26.99
CA GLN A 22 12.88 -119.94 -27.84
C GLN A 22 12.96 -118.41 -27.68
N LEU A 23 13.17 -117.90 -26.46
CA LEU A 23 13.43 -116.48 -26.23
C LEU A 23 14.77 -116.05 -26.85
N ALA A 24 15.81 -116.91 -26.81
CA ALA A 24 17.10 -116.67 -27.44
C ALA A 24 16.92 -116.51 -28.96
N ILE A 25 16.29 -117.49 -29.62
CA ILE A 25 15.90 -117.47 -31.04
C ILE A 25 15.11 -116.19 -31.38
N LEU A 26 14.10 -115.85 -30.57
CA LEU A 26 13.29 -114.65 -30.80
C LEU A 26 14.13 -113.35 -30.81
N GLY A 27 15.18 -113.26 -30.01
CA GLY A 27 16.08 -112.09 -30.03
C GLY A 27 17.14 -112.09 -31.13
N TYR A 28 17.39 -113.23 -31.79
CA TYR A 28 18.13 -113.26 -33.05
C TYR A 28 17.25 -112.84 -34.25
N ILE A 29 15.93 -113.07 -34.14
CA ILE A 29 14.94 -112.68 -35.17
C ILE A 29 14.51 -111.21 -35.04
N ILE A 30 14.40 -110.68 -33.81
CA ILE A 30 14.09 -109.27 -33.58
C ILE A 30 15.28 -108.40 -34.04
N PRO A 31 15.07 -107.42 -34.94
CA PRO A 31 16.14 -106.50 -35.32
C PRO A 31 16.55 -105.63 -34.12
N VAL A 32 17.77 -105.86 -33.62
CA VAL A 32 18.45 -104.91 -32.75
C VAL A 32 18.67 -103.64 -33.58
N PRO A 33 18.23 -102.45 -33.14
CA PRO A 33 18.52 -101.21 -33.86
C PRO A 33 20.04 -101.04 -33.97
N TYR A 34 20.57 -101.08 -35.19
CA TYR A 34 22.00 -100.89 -35.44
C TYR A 34 22.39 -99.46 -35.05
N GLU A 35 22.99 -99.33 -33.88
CA GLU A 35 23.45 -98.05 -33.35
C GLU A 35 24.77 -97.68 -34.04
N GLY A 36 24.62 -97.08 -35.23
CA GLY A 36 25.72 -96.52 -36.01
C GLY A 36 26.43 -95.42 -35.24
N LYS A 37 27.46 -95.79 -34.47
CA LYS A 37 28.33 -94.86 -33.77
C LYS A 37 29.06 -93.99 -34.80
N THR A 38 28.73 -92.69 -34.87
CA THR A 38 29.68 -91.56 -34.97
C THR A 38 28.98 -90.20 -34.77
N GLU A 39 27.68 -90.03 -35.06
CA GLU A 39 27.01 -88.70 -34.98
C GLU A 39 25.75 -88.66 -34.10
N LEU A 40 25.90 -88.81 -32.78
CA LEU A 40 24.77 -88.72 -31.82
C LEU A 40 25.03 -87.86 -30.58
N SER A 41 26.25 -87.39 -30.34
CA SER A 41 26.57 -86.43 -29.27
C SER A 41 25.94 -85.04 -29.47
N HIS A 42 25.57 -84.68 -30.71
CA HIS A 42 25.00 -83.37 -31.05
C HIS A 42 23.46 -83.31 -30.98
N VAL A 43 22.76 -84.46 -30.90
CA VAL A 43 21.27 -84.49 -31.02
C VAL A 43 20.57 -84.34 -29.67
N CYS A 44 21.23 -84.66 -28.55
CA CYS A 44 20.64 -84.47 -27.23
C CYS A 44 20.56 -82.98 -26.83
N ALA A 45 21.54 -82.17 -27.26
CA ALA A 45 21.58 -80.73 -27.02
C ALA A 45 20.64 -79.91 -27.94
N THR A 46 20.13 -80.50 -29.03
CA THR A 46 19.16 -79.84 -29.92
C THR A 46 17.72 -80.02 -29.48
N ALA A 47 17.36 -81.10 -28.78
CA ALA A 47 15.98 -81.30 -28.31
C ALA A 47 15.57 -80.28 -27.24
N GLU A 48 16.46 -79.97 -26.29
CA GLU A 48 16.24 -78.94 -25.26
C GLU A 48 16.26 -77.52 -25.85
N LYS A 49 16.97 -77.31 -26.97
CA LYS A 49 16.92 -76.05 -27.73
C LYS A 49 15.64 -75.92 -28.55
N ASP A 50 15.20 -76.98 -29.24
CA ASP A 50 13.95 -76.97 -30.02
C ASP A 50 12.73 -76.69 -29.11
N GLU A 51 12.65 -77.25 -27.90
CA GLU A 51 11.58 -76.92 -26.94
C GLU A 51 11.68 -75.47 -26.43
N MET A 52 12.89 -74.94 -26.21
CA MET A 52 13.07 -73.55 -25.77
C MET A 52 12.83 -72.53 -26.90
N GLU A 53 13.16 -72.87 -28.15
CA GLU A 53 12.86 -72.08 -29.36
C GLU A 53 11.36 -72.17 -29.74
N GLU A 54 10.69 -73.31 -29.55
CA GLU A 54 9.23 -73.44 -29.74
C GLU A 54 8.46 -72.61 -28.70
N ILE A 55 8.85 -72.66 -27.42
CA ILE A 55 8.25 -71.81 -26.36
C ILE A 55 8.51 -70.32 -26.63
N THR A 56 9.73 -69.91 -26.97
CA THR A 56 10.04 -68.49 -27.20
C THR A 56 9.42 -67.94 -28.48
N GLN A 57 9.22 -68.77 -29.51
CA GLN A 57 8.50 -68.37 -30.73
C GLN A 57 6.98 -68.27 -30.48
N GLU A 58 6.38 -69.23 -29.77
CA GLU A 58 4.95 -69.17 -29.41
C GLU A 58 4.65 -67.97 -28.48
N GLU A 59 5.56 -67.66 -27.55
CA GLU A 59 5.47 -66.48 -26.68
C GLU A 59 5.68 -65.15 -27.46
N LEU A 60 6.49 -65.15 -28.53
CA LEU A 60 6.62 -64.02 -29.47
C LEU A 60 5.36 -63.82 -30.33
N ASP A 61 4.76 -64.91 -30.81
CA ASP A 61 3.59 -64.87 -31.67
C ASP A 61 2.32 -64.50 -30.88
N ILE A 62 2.19 -64.93 -29.62
CA ILE A 62 1.17 -64.40 -28.69
C ILE A 62 1.35 -62.90 -28.50
N LYS A 63 2.57 -62.42 -28.25
CA LYS A 63 2.87 -60.99 -28.00
C LYS A 63 2.63 -60.12 -29.24
N ASN A 64 2.91 -60.63 -30.44
CA ASN A 64 2.60 -59.97 -31.71
C ASN A 64 1.08 -59.98 -31.99
N SER A 65 0.37 -61.07 -31.67
CA SER A 65 -1.09 -61.15 -31.77
C SER A 65 -1.80 -60.19 -30.82
N GLU A 66 -1.34 -60.07 -29.58
CA GLU A 66 -1.82 -59.08 -28.60
C GLU A 66 -1.52 -57.64 -29.07
N LEU A 67 -0.33 -57.36 -29.61
CA LEU A 67 0.02 -56.04 -30.16
C LEU A 67 -0.82 -55.65 -31.39
N MET A 68 -1.17 -56.61 -32.25
CA MET A 68 -2.04 -56.36 -33.40
C MET A 68 -3.51 -56.19 -32.99
N SER A 69 -3.96 -56.93 -31.97
CA SER A 69 -5.31 -56.79 -31.39
C SER A 69 -5.49 -55.45 -30.67
N ALA A 70 -4.52 -55.06 -29.83
CA ALA A 70 -4.50 -53.76 -29.15
C ALA A 70 -4.44 -52.56 -30.11
N LYS A 71 -4.06 -52.78 -31.38
CA LYS A 71 -4.02 -51.75 -32.42
C LYS A 71 -5.32 -51.67 -33.26
N GLN A 72 -6.25 -52.62 -33.11
CA GLN A 72 -7.56 -52.59 -33.79
C GLN A 72 -8.71 -52.03 -32.94
N GLU A 73 -8.56 -51.88 -31.63
CA GLU A 73 -9.57 -51.22 -30.76
C GLU A 73 -9.38 -49.69 -30.64
N SER A 74 -8.46 -49.09 -31.42
CA SER A 74 -8.23 -47.63 -31.41
C SER A 74 -8.66 -46.95 -32.72
N GLY A 75 -9.97 -46.75 -32.84
CA GLY A 75 -10.68 -45.90 -33.79
C GLY A 75 -12.16 -45.89 -33.41
N GLU A 76 -12.91 -44.78 -33.43
CA GLU A 76 -12.73 -43.46 -34.05
C GLU A 76 -13.12 -42.37 -33.04
N THR A 77 -12.60 -41.14 -33.07
CA THR A 77 -13.05 -40.03 -33.95
C THR A 77 -12.34 -38.72 -33.53
N VAL A 78 -12.34 -37.58 -34.23
CA VAL A 78 -12.30 -37.20 -35.68
C VAL A 78 -11.86 -35.72 -35.72
N THR A 79 -10.81 -35.34 -36.47
CA THR A 79 -10.86 -34.16 -37.36
C THR A 79 -9.74 -34.15 -38.40
N SER A 80 -10.10 -33.71 -39.61
CA SER A 80 -9.36 -33.80 -40.87
C SER A 80 -8.13 -32.90 -41.00
N THR A 81 -7.17 -33.27 -41.85
CA THR A 81 -6.84 -32.47 -43.07
C THR A 81 -5.90 -33.16 -44.08
N ALA A 82 -6.23 -32.97 -45.36
CA ALA A 82 -5.34 -32.78 -46.53
C ALA A 82 -4.44 -33.90 -47.14
N LEU A 83 -4.81 -34.27 -48.38
CA LEU A 83 -4.00 -34.42 -49.60
C LEU A 83 -3.02 -35.61 -49.85
N LYS A 84 -3.48 -36.49 -50.75
CA LYS A 84 -2.85 -36.93 -52.04
C LYS A 84 -1.40 -37.45 -52.10
N ASN A 85 -1.27 -38.69 -52.59
CA ASN A 85 -0.52 -39.17 -53.80
C ASN A 85 -0.49 -40.72 -53.71
N THR A 86 -1.15 -41.56 -54.52
CA THR A 86 -1.22 -41.75 -55.99
C THR A 86 0.08 -42.31 -56.61
N THR A 87 -0.05 -43.40 -57.41
CA THR A 87 0.95 -43.98 -58.36
C THR A 87 1.95 -44.98 -57.71
N HIS A 88 2.20 -46.21 -58.18
CA HIS A 88 1.68 -46.98 -59.33
C HIS A 88 1.74 -48.52 -59.13
N LYS A 89 0.99 -49.24 -59.98
CA LYS A 89 1.22 -50.59 -60.61
C LYS A 89 2.40 -51.45 -60.08
N GLN A 90 2.26 -52.78 -59.96
CA GLN A 90 2.10 -53.66 -61.13
C GLN A 90 1.49 -55.05 -60.82
N GLN A 91 0.66 -55.55 -61.74
CA GLN A 91 0.12 -56.92 -61.78
C GLN A 91 0.92 -57.82 -62.76
N GLN A 92 0.55 -59.11 -62.83
CA GLN A 92 1.03 -60.18 -63.71
C GLN A 92 2.40 -60.78 -63.36
N GLY A 93 2.57 -62.11 -63.39
CA GLY A 93 1.60 -63.17 -63.70
C GLY A 93 2.15 -64.58 -63.44
N LYS A 94 1.30 -65.61 -63.61
CA LYS A 94 1.69 -67.04 -63.67
C LYS A 94 2.69 -67.24 -64.84
N THR A 95 3.59 -68.22 -64.85
CA THR A 95 3.29 -69.67 -65.00
C THR A 95 4.42 -70.57 -64.45
N GLU A 96 4.09 -71.86 -64.36
CA GLU A 96 4.87 -73.05 -63.99
C GLU A 96 6.38 -73.06 -64.33
N ASP A 97 7.17 -73.68 -63.45
CA ASP A 97 7.91 -74.88 -63.86
C ASP A 97 8.19 -75.84 -62.69
N GLN A 98 8.31 -77.14 -62.97
CA GLN A 98 8.49 -78.18 -61.96
C GLN A 98 9.96 -78.35 -61.54
N LYS A 99 10.24 -78.37 -60.24
CA LYS A 99 11.39 -79.15 -59.75
C LYS A 99 11.17 -79.81 -58.38
N SER A 100 11.23 -81.14 -58.42
CA SER A 100 11.20 -82.03 -57.27
C SER A 100 12.15 -81.62 -56.16
N THR A 101 11.64 -81.48 -54.94
CA THR A 101 12.34 -81.80 -53.70
C THR A 101 11.30 -82.28 -52.71
N HIS A 102 11.19 -83.59 -52.55
CA HIS A 102 10.38 -84.18 -51.48
C HIS A 102 10.95 -83.76 -50.13
N HIS A 103 10.31 -82.81 -49.43
CA HIS A 103 10.51 -82.66 -48.00
C HIS A 103 10.07 -83.96 -47.31
N PRO A 104 10.97 -84.74 -46.67
CA PRO A 104 10.55 -85.91 -45.93
C PRO A 104 9.74 -85.43 -44.72
N SER A 105 8.50 -85.88 -44.63
CA SER A 105 7.54 -85.38 -43.64
C SER A 105 8.11 -85.52 -42.22
N LYS A 106 8.04 -84.45 -41.39
CA LYS A 106 8.42 -84.51 -39.97
C LYS A 106 7.65 -85.62 -39.21
N SER A 107 6.48 -86.01 -39.71
CA SER A 107 5.71 -87.19 -39.29
C SER A 107 6.47 -88.51 -39.41
N SER A 108 7.13 -88.76 -40.55
CA SER A 108 7.88 -90.02 -40.79
C SER A 108 9.00 -90.24 -39.76
N LYS A 109 9.72 -89.18 -39.36
CA LYS A 109 10.75 -89.24 -38.31
C LYS A 109 10.17 -89.59 -36.94
N LYS A 110 9.06 -88.97 -36.51
CA LYS A 110 8.39 -89.31 -35.23
C LYS A 110 7.92 -90.78 -35.20
N HIS A 111 7.48 -91.33 -36.33
CA HIS A 111 7.12 -92.75 -36.45
C HIS A 111 8.32 -93.69 -36.33
N ILE A 112 9.45 -93.37 -36.97
CA ILE A 112 10.69 -94.17 -36.89
C ILE A 112 11.24 -94.20 -35.45
N THR A 113 11.33 -93.06 -34.78
CA THR A 113 11.80 -93.00 -33.37
C THR A 113 10.90 -93.79 -32.42
N ARG A 114 9.57 -93.69 -32.58
CA ARG A 114 8.61 -94.45 -31.75
C ARG A 114 8.65 -95.95 -32.03
N ALA A 115 8.92 -96.37 -33.27
CA ALA A 115 9.13 -97.78 -33.61
C ALA A 115 10.43 -98.31 -32.97
N ALA A 116 11.54 -97.57 -33.09
CA ALA A 116 12.82 -97.94 -32.48
C ALA A 116 12.76 -98.01 -30.93
N GLN A 117 11.99 -97.13 -30.28
CA GLN A 117 11.78 -97.17 -28.83
C GLN A 117 10.93 -98.37 -28.40
N LYS A 118 9.89 -98.74 -29.18
CA LYS A 118 9.12 -99.97 -28.95
C LYS A 118 9.99 -101.22 -29.12
N LEU A 119 10.83 -101.28 -30.15
CA LEU A 119 11.77 -102.39 -30.36
C LEU A 119 12.76 -102.53 -29.20
N ARG A 120 13.36 -101.42 -28.74
CA ARG A 120 14.20 -101.40 -27.54
C ARG A 120 13.48 -101.92 -26.29
N LYS A 121 12.21 -101.53 -26.08
CA LYS A 121 11.40 -102.06 -24.97
C LYS A 121 11.17 -103.58 -25.11
N ILE A 122 10.77 -104.06 -26.30
CA ILE A 122 10.54 -105.48 -26.55
C ILE A 122 11.82 -106.30 -26.29
N GLN A 123 12.98 -105.80 -26.71
CA GLN A 123 14.27 -106.46 -26.46
C GLN A 123 14.64 -106.47 -24.96
N ALA A 124 14.39 -105.38 -24.24
CA ALA A 124 14.60 -105.32 -22.78
C ALA A 124 13.63 -106.23 -22.01
N ASP A 125 12.35 -106.24 -22.40
CA ASP A 125 11.32 -107.11 -21.82
C ASP A 125 11.65 -108.60 -22.08
N ARG A 126 12.13 -108.94 -23.29
CA ARG A 126 12.63 -110.29 -23.66
C ARG A 126 13.82 -110.70 -22.79
N GLN A 127 14.81 -109.81 -22.63
CA GLN A 127 15.98 -110.12 -21.82
C GLN A 127 15.60 -110.31 -20.35
N TYR A 128 14.77 -109.44 -19.79
CA TYR A 128 14.24 -109.58 -18.43
C TYR A 128 13.49 -110.90 -18.22
N ALA A 129 12.65 -111.32 -19.18
CA ALA A 129 11.98 -112.61 -19.14
C ALA A 129 12.99 -113.78 -19.18
N SER A 130 13.98 -113.72 -20.08
CA SER A 130 15.06 -114.70 -20.17
C SER A 130 15.83 -114.82 -18.86
N ASP A 131 16.26 -113.69 -18.28
CA ASP A 131 17.04 -113.65 -17.03
C ASP A 131 16.24 -114.21 -15.84
N VAL A 132 14.94 -113.87 -15.74
CA VAL A 132 14.04 -114.38 -14.69
C VAL A 132 13.82 -115.89 -14.83
N ILE A 133 13.65 -116.40 -16.06
CA ILE A 133 13.47 -117.85 -16.29
C ILE A 133 14.77 -118.59 -15.99
N THR A 134 15.92 -118.15 -16.49
CA THR A 134 17.24 -118.75 -16.19
C THR A 134 17.54 -118.77 -14.69
N LEU A 135 17.22 -117.69 -13.96
CA LEU A 135 17.35 -117.65 -12.51
C LEU A 135 16.34 -118.56 -11.79
N THR A 136 15.20 -118.85 -12.41
CA THR A 136 14.18 -119.78 -11.87
C THR A 136 14.59 -121.23 -12.06
N ILE A 137 15.10 -121.61 -13.25
CA ILE A 137 15.72 -122.92 -13.53
C ILE A 137 16.79 -123.22 -12.47
N LYS A 138 17.77 -122.30 -12.33
CA LYS A 138 18.85 -122.43 -11.35
C LYS A 138 18.35 -122.60 -9.91
N LYS A 139 17.40 -121.78 -9.44
CA LYS A 139 16.84 -121.93 -8.08
C LYS A 139 16.03 -123.21 -7.90
N MET A 140 15.40 -123.73 -8.95
CA MET A 140 14.62 -124.97 -8.92
C MET A 140 15.53 -126.20 -8.82
N GLU A 141 16.68 -126.19 -9.49
CA GLU A 141 17.75 -127.19 -9.36
C GLU A 141 18.47 -127.12 -8.01
N GLU A 142 18.88 -125.92 -7.58
CA GLU A 142 19.64 -125.74 -6.34
C GLU A 142 18.81 -125.91 -5.05
N SER A 143 17.50 -125.61 -5.10
CA SER A 143 16.67 -125.52 -3.88
C SER A 143 15.27 -126.14 -3.97
N GLY A 144 14.83 -126.60 -5.15
CA GLY A 144 13.47 -127.10 -5.36
C GLY A 144 12.37 -126.03 -5.25
N THR A 145 12.70 -124.75 -5.50
CA THR A 145 11.75 -123.63 -5.36
C THR A 145 11.79 -122.63 -6.52
N PHE A 146 10.62 -122.06 -6.86
CA PHE A 146 10.44 -121.09 -7.95
C PHE A 146 10.36 -119.63 -7.46
N THR A 147 10.93 -119.33 -6.28
CA THR A 147 10.83 -118.01 -5.62
C THR A 147 11.24 -116.83 -6.52
N SER A 148 12.23 -117.02 -7.40
CA SER A 148 12.65 -116.00 -8.39
C SER A 148 11.50 -115.46 -9.24
N LEU A 149 10.62 -116.34 -9.74
CA LEU A 149 9.49 -115.96 -10.57
C LEU A 149 8.38 -115.27 -9.74
N MET A 150 8.18 -115.72 -8.50
CA MET A 150 7.25 -115.09 -7.55
C MET A 150 7.69 -113.65 -7.23
N ASP A 151 8.97 -113.46 -6.89
CA ASP A 151 9.57 -112.15 -6.63
C ASP A 151 9.47 -111.23 -7.86
N ALA A 152 9.71 -111.76 -9.06
CA ALA A 152 9.59 -111.02 -10.31
C ALA A 152 8.15 -110.59 -10.59
N ASN A 153 7.17 -111.46 -10.37
CA ASN A 153 5.75 -111.17 -10.52
C ASN A 153 5.28 -110.10 -9.52
N GLU A 154 5.67 -110.20 -8.25
CA GLU A 154 5.35 -109.16 -7.26
C GLU A 154 6.04 -107.82 -7.57
N ARG A 155 7.27 -107.83 -8.11
CA ARG A 155 7.92 -106.61 -8.63
C ARG A 155 7.13 -105.98 -9.78
N GLU A 156 6.62 -106.76 -10.73
CA GLU A 156 5.79 -106.23 -11.83
C GLU A 156 4.41 -105.75 -11.36
N LYS A 157 3.75 -106.45 -10.44
CA LYS A 157 2.52 -105.97 -9.78
C LYS A 157 2.75 -104.64 -9.07
N ALA A 158 3.84 -104.53 -8.29
CA ALA A 158 4.20 -103.31 -7.58
C ALA A 158 4.54 -102.16 -8.54
N LYS A 159 5.25 -102.41 -9.65
CA LYS A 159 5.44 -101.42 -10.73
C LYS A 159 4.10 -100.97 -11.32
N LYS A 160 3.21 -101.92 -11.66
CA LYS A 160 1.89 -101.64 -12.24
C LYS A 160 1.02 -100.79 -11.30
N SER A 161 1.02 -101.08 -9.99
CA SER A 161 0.34 -100.26 -8.99
C SER A 161 0.88 -98.84 -8.98
N LYS A 162 2.21 -98.68 -8.88
CA LYS A 162 2.87 -97.36 -8.91
C LYS A 162 2.54 -96.56 -10.17
N PHE A 163 2.43 -97.20 -11.34
CA PHE A 163 2.00 -96.54 -12.57
C PHE A 163 0.55 -96.03 -12.49
N TYR A 164 -0.39 -96.79 -11.92
CA TYR A 164 -1.74 -96.29 -11.68
C TYR A 164 -1.78 -95.16 -10.65
N ASP A 165 -1.00 -95.24 -9.57
CA ASP A 165 -0.89 -94.19 -8.55
C ASP A 165 -0.35 -92.87 -9.14
N ILE A 166 0.64 -92.95 -10.03
CA ILE A 166 1.18 -91.81 -10.78
C ILE A 166 0.11 -91.25 -11.73
N LEU A 167 -0.57 -92.10 -12.50
CA LEU A 167 -1.61 -91.67 -13.45
C LEU A 167 -2.79 -90.96 -12.75
N ILE A 168 -3.26 -91.49 -11.62
CA ILE A 168 -4.32 -90.86 -10.81
C ILE A 168 -3.86 -89.51 -10.27
N ARG A 169 -2.62 -89.42 -9.79
CA ARG A 169 -2.04 -88.17 -9.27
C ARG A 169 -1.88 -87.12 -10.37
N GLU A 170 -1.43 -87.52 -11.56
CA GLU A 170 -1.27 -86.61 -12.70
C GLU A 170 -2.62 -86.13 -13.23
N GLU A 171 -3.63 -86.99 -13.31
CA GLU A 171 -4.99 -86.62 -13.68
C GLU A 171 -5.63 -85.66 -12.65
N LYS A 172 -5.36 -85.86 -11.34
CA LYS A 172 -5.75 -84.92 -10.28
C LYS A 172 -5.02 -83.57 -10.43
N GLY A 173 -3.70 -83.59 -10.64
CA GLY A 173 -2.89 -82.39 -10.86
C GLY A 173 -3.34 -81.61 -12.10
N LYS A 174 -3.68 -82.28 -13.21
CA LYS A 174 -4.25 -81.66 -14.41
C LYS A 174 -5.60 -80.98 -14.14
N LYS A 175 -6.44 -81.54 -13.26
CA LYS A 175 -7.71 -80.91 -12.82
C LYS A 175 -7.45 -79.69 -11.92
N GLU A 176 -6.50 -79.80 -10.99
CA GLU A 176 -6.09 -78.69 -10.12
C GLU A 176 -5.49 -77.52 -10.91
N ILE A 177 -4.59 -77.79 -11.86
CA ILE A 177 -4.00 -76.78 -12.76
C ILE A 177 -5.10 -76.09 -13.59
N LYS A 178 -6.04 -76.84 -14.18
CA LYS A 178 -7.18 -76.25 -14.92
C LYS A 178 -8.08 -75.39 -14.03
N ALA A 179 -8.31 -75.80 -12.79
CA ALA A 179 -9.09 -75.02 -11.83
C ALA A 179 -8.37 -73.71 -11.44
N LEU A 180 -7.07 -73.77 -11.15
CA LEU A 180 -6.24 -72.60 -10.85
C LEU A 180 -6.12 -71.66 -12.04
N GLN A 181 -5.95 -72.18 -13.26
CA GLN A 181 -5.92 -71.38 -14.49
C GLN A 181 -7.24 -70.63 -14.72
N LYS A 182 -8.38 -71.29 -14.44
CA LYS A 182 -9.70 -70.64 -14.48
C LYS A 182 -9.81 -69.54 -13.41
N GLN A 183 -9.44 -69.82 -12.16
CA GLN A 183 -9.44 -68.82 -11.09
C GLN A 183 -8.55 -67.62 -11.44
N LEU A 184 -7.36 -67.84 -12.00
CA LEU A 184 -6.48 -66.77 -12.48
C LEU A 184 -7.14 -65.91 -13.56
N GLN A 185 -7.84 -66.54 -14.52
CA GLN A 185 -8.56 -65.82 -15.57
C GLN A 185 -9.76 -65.03 -15.03
N ASP A 186 -10.50 -65.60 -14.07
CA ASP A 186 -11.65 -64.95 -13.45
C ASP A 186 -11.21 -63.77 -12.56
N VAL A 187 -10.10 -63.90 -11.82
CA VAL A 187 -9.46 -62.79 -11.09
C VAL A 187 -9.00 -61.69 -12.06
N LYS A 188 -8.29 -62.02 -13.15
CA LYS A 188 -7.88 -61.03 -14.17
C LYS A 188 -9.07 -60.26 -14.74
N LYS A 189 -10.18 -60.95 -15.07
CA LYS A 189 -11.42 -60.33 -15.55
C LYS A 189 -12.07 -59.43 -14.50
N GLN A 190 -11.97 -59.78 -13.22
CA GLN A 190 -12.52 -58.96 -12.14
C GLN A 190 -11.66 -57.71 -11.91
N THR A 191 -10.34 -57.84 -11.85
CA THR A 191 -9.42 -56.69 -11.70
C THR A 191 -9.54 -55.72 -12.87
N GLU A 192 -9.75 -56.22 -14.10
CA GLU A 192 -9.99 -55.38 -15.29
C GLU A 192 -11.30 -54.58 -15.15
N LYS A 193 -12.41 -55.21 -14.75
CA LYS A 193 -13.67 -54.49 -14.48
C LYS A 193 -13.52 -53.45 -13.37
N ASP A 194 -12.77 -53.77 -12.32
CA ASP A 194 -12.54 -52.86 -11.20
C ASP A 194 -11.64 -51.68 -11.61
N LEU A 195 -10.69 -51.88 -12.53
CA LEU A 195 -9.92 -50.81 -13.16
C LEU A 195 -10.84 -49.88 -13.98
N GLN A 196 -11.60 -50.44 -14.91
CA GLN A 196 -12.55 -49.68 -15.75
C GLN A 196 -13.61 -48.93 -14.94
N ASN A 197 -14.02 -49.48 -13.79
CA ASN A 197 -14.94 -48.78 -12.87
C ASN A 197 -14.25 -47.62 -12.15
N ARG A 198 -12.97 -47.75 -11.77
CA ARG A 198 -12.17 -46.66 -11.20
C ARG A 198 -11.91 -45.56 -12.23
N ASP A 199 -11.61 -45.90 -13.47
CA ASP A 199 -11.38 -44.93 -14.54
C ASP A 199 -12.62 -44.08 -14.81
N LYS A 200 -13.82 -44.70 -14.87
CA LYS A 200 -15.11 -43.97 -14.96
C LYS A 200 -15.33 -43.01 -13.78
N VAL A 201 -14.92 -43.39 -12.57
CA VAL A 201 -15.00 -42.52 -11.38
C VAL A 201 -13.99 -41.38 -11.48
N ILE A 202 -12.77 -41.65 -11.95
CA ILE A 202 -11.73 -40.64 -12.18
C ILE A 202 -12.23 -39.60 -13.20
N ASP A 203 -12.82 -40.03 -14.32
CA ASP A 203 -13.32 -39.12 -15.35
C ASP A 203 -14.51 -38.28 -14.86
N HIS A 204 -15.47 -38.90 -14.14
CA HIS A 204 -16.55 -38.15 -13.51
C HIS A 204 -16.06 -37.11 -12.48
N LEU A 205 -14.96 -37.40 -11.78
CA LEU A 205 -14.32 -36.45 -10.86
C LEU A 205 -13.56 -35.34 -11.59
N LYS A 206 -12.92 -35.62 -12.73
CA LYS A 206 -12.32 -34.60 -13.62
C LYS A 206 -13.39 -33.64 -14.14
N ASP A 207 -14.51 -34.16 -14.65
CA ASP A 207 -15.62 -33.36 -15.17
C ASP A 207 -16.18 -32.42 -14.10
N LYS A 208 -16.44 -32.96 -12.89
CA LYS A 208 -16.87 -32.16 -11.72
C LYS A 208 -15.85 -31.11 -11.32
N LEU A 209 -14.55 -31.42 -11.35
CA LEU A 209 -13.50 -30.46 -11.03
C LEU A 209 -13.46 -29.32 -12.07
N GLN A 210 -13.56 -29.66 -13.35
CA GLN A 210 -13.60 -28.68 -14.45
C GLN A 210 -14.86 -27.81 -14.38
N GLU A 211 -16.02 -28.38 -14.10
CA GLU A 211 -17.29 -27.66 -13.87
C GLU A 211 -17.15 -26.67 -12.69
N LYS A 212 -16.60 -27.11 -11.56
CA LYS A 212 -16.38 -26.27 -10.38
C LYS A 212 -15.37 -25.16 -10.64
N THR A 213 -14.30 -25.45 -11.36
CA THR A 213 -13.29 -24.47 -11.77
C THR A 213 -13.89 -23.41 -12.70
N ALA A 214 -14.69 -23.83 -13.69
CA ALA A 214 -15.38 -22.91 -14.59
C ALA A 214 -16.35 -22.00 -13.83
N LYS A 215 -17.17 -22.56 -12.92
CA LYS A 215 -18.10 -21.80 -12.07
C LYS A 215 -17.35 -20.78 -11.21
N LEU A 216 -16.31 -21.20 -10.48
CA LEU A 216 -15.50 -20.32 -9.63
C LEU A 216 -14.82 -19.20 -10.43
N ASN A 217 -14.33 -19.49 -11.63
CA ASN A 217 -13.75 -18.47 -12.51
C ASN A 217 -14.79 -17.44 -12.96
N THR A 218 -16.00 -17.87 -13.34
CA THR A 218 -17.08 -16.93 -13.69
C THR A 218 -17.55 -16.10 -12.50
N GLU A 219 -17.71 -16.71 -11.32
CA GLU A 219 -18.08 -16.02 -10.09
C GLU A 219 -17.02 -14.99 -9.68
N SER A 220 -15.74 -15.37 -9.71
CA SER A 220 -14.61 -14.46 -9.46
C SER A 220 -14.61 -13.27 -10.42
N TYR A 221 -14.85 -13.49 -11.71
CA TYR A 221 -14.98 -12.41 -12.70
C TYR A 221 -16.15 -11.47 -12.40
N TYR A 222 -17.33 -12.01 -12.07
CA TYR A 222 -18.50 -11.19 -11.71
C TYR A 222 -18.29 -10.41 -10.41
N MET A 223 -17.74 -11.04 -9.38
CA MET A 223 -17.42 -10.40 -8.10
C MET A 223 -16.42 -9.27 -8.29
N LYS A 224 -15.31 -9.52 -9.01
CA LYS A 224 -14.32 -8.48 -9.34
C LYS A 224 -14.95 -7.32 -10.11
N LYS A 225 -15.74 -7.61 -11.16
CA LYS A 225 -16.42 -6.57 -11.95
C LYS A 225 -17.40 -5.76 -11.09
N ASN A 226 -18.10 -6.39 -10.15
CA ASN A 226 -18.99 -5.71 -9.22
C ASN A 226 -18.22 -4.83 -8.23
N THR A 227 -17.12 -5.30 -7.65
CA THR A 227 -16.27 -4.47 -6.76
C THR A 227 -15.64 -3.31 -7.51
N ASP A 228 -15.12 -3.54 -8.72
CA ASP A 228 -14.53 -2.49 -9.57
C ASP A 228 -15.56 -1.41 -9.91
N LEU A 229 -16.81 -1.80 -10.22
CA LEU A 229 -17.92 -0.85 -10.45
C LEU A 229 -18.33 -0.09 -9.19
N GLN A 230 -18.34 -0.73 -8.02
CA GLN A 230 -18.60 -0.03 -6.75
C GLN A 230 -17.52 0.99 -6.43
N VAL A 231 -16.23 0.63 -6.60
CA VAL A 231 -15.09 1.55 -6.40
C VAL A 231 -15.16 2.72 -7.38
N GLN A 232 -15.48 2.49 -8.66
CA GLN A 232 -15.67 3.58 -9.63
C GLN A 232 -16.86 4.47 -9.29
N LEU A 233 -17.96 3.91 -8.76
CA LEU A 233 -19.14 4.67 -8.35
C LEU A 233 -18.84 5.54 -7.12
N THR A 234 -18.16 5.00 -6.11
CA THR A 234 -17.77 5.77 -4.91
C THR A 234 -16.75 6.84 -5.28
N GLN A 235 -15.73 6.51 -6.07
CA GLN A 235 -14.73 7.47 -6.55
C GLN A 235 -15.40 8.64 -7.30
N LYS A 236 -16.31 8.36 -8.26
CA LYS A 236 -17.04 9.42 -8.97
C LYS A 236 -17.89 10.30 -8.05
N LYS A 237 -18.52 9.72 -7.02
CA LYS A 237 -19.27 10.49 -6.02
C LYS A 237 -18.35 11.39 -5.21
N CYS A 238 -17.23 10.87 -4.72
CA CYS A 238 -16.22 11.65 -4.00
C CYS A 238 -15.69 12.81 -4.86
N SER A 239 -15.20 12.53 -6.07
CA SER A 239 -14.69 13.58 -6.97
C SER A 239 -15.75 14.62 -7.33
N SER A 240 -17.02 14.24 -7.51
CA SER A 240 -18.09 15.22 -7.76
C SER A 240 -18.40 16.13 -6.55
N ALA A 241 -18.15 15.65 -5.33
CA ALA A 241 -18.29 16.45 -4.11
C ALA A 241 -17.04 17.32 -3.86
N GLU A 242 -15.84 16.80 -4.15
CA GLU A 242 -14.58 17.55 -4.15
C GLU A 242 -14.65 18.71 -5.16
N ASP A 243 -15.08 18.46 -6.40
CA ASP A 243 -15.29 19.48 -7.44
C ASP A 243 -16.31 20.56 -7.04
N ALA A 244 -17.31 20.20 -6.22
CA ALA A 244 -18.31 21.13 -5.73
C ALA A 244 -17.74 22.03 -4.62
N LEU A 245 -16.99 21.44 -3.68
CA LEU A 245 -16.30 22.17 -2.61
C LEU A 245 -15.19 23.08 -3.16
N GLU A 246 -14.43 22.66 -4.16
CA GLU A 246 -13.38 23.51 -4.77
C GLU A 246 -14.01 24.73 -5.46
N LYS A 247 -15.16 24.59 -6.12
CA LYS A 247 -15.91 25.72 -6.69
C LYS A 247 -16.44 26.66 -5.60
N GLU A 248 -16.89 26.13 -4.47
CA GLU A 248 -17.32 26.94 -3.33
C GLU A 248 -16.13 27.70 -2.71
N ILE A 249 -14.99 27.03 -2.52
CA ILE A 249 -13.72 27.64 -2.09
C ILE A 249 -13.29 28.75 -3.06
N GLN A 250 -13.38 28.53 -4.37
CA GLN A 250 -13.02 29.53 -5.37
C GLN A 250 -13.96 30.76 -5.33
N ASN A 251 -15.27 30.55 -5.17
CA ASN A 251 -16.27 31.61 -5.02
C ASN A 251 -16.11 32.39 -3.70
N LEU A 252 -15.73 31.72 -2.62
CA LEU A 252 -15.41 32.38 -1.35
C LEU A 252 -14.13 33.21 -1.47
N LYS A 253 -13.07 32.69 -2.12
CA LYS A 253 -11.84 33.44 -2.41
C LYS A 253 -12.14 34.71 -3.21
N SER A 254 -12.89 34.64 -4.31
CA SER A 254 -13.21 35.83 -5.10
C SER A 254 -14.01 36.87 -4.32
N LYS A 255 -14.96 36.46 -3.49
CA LYS A 255 -15.70 37.38 -2.59
C LYS A 255 -14.79 38.03 -1.55
N THR A 256 -13.84 37.28 -0.98
CA THR A 256 -12.84 37.85 -0.06
C THR A 256 -11.93 38.85 -0.78
N ASP A 257 -11.50 38.55 -2.01
CA ASP A 257 -10.68 39.48 -2.81
C ASP A 257 -11.47 40.76 -3.17
N GLU A 258 -12.76 40.64 -3.51
CA GLU A 258 -13.69 41.76 -3.73
C GLU A 258 -13.87 42.61 -2.45
N GLU A 259 -14.08 41.97 -1.30
CA GLU A 259 -14.23 42.65 0.00
C GLU A 259 -12.94 43.38 0.42
N ILE A 260 -11.77 42.78 0.20
CA ILE A 260 -10.47 43.42 0.41
C ILE A 260 -10.31 44.66 -0.48
N GLN A 261 -10.66 44.57 -1.77
CA GLN A 261 -10.60 45.72 -2.68
C GLN A 261 -11.51 46.86 -2.19
N LEU A 262 -12.79 46.56 -1.93
CA LEU A 262 -13.75 47.53 -1.40
C LEU A 262 -13.31 48.15 -0.07
N HIS A 263 -12.69 47.37 0.82
CA HIS A 263 -12.14 47.86 2.08
C HIS A 263 -11.00 48.86 1.85
N THR A 264 -10.02 48.52 0.99
CA THR A 264 -8.90 49.43 0.68
C THR A 264 -9.34 50.72 -0.03
N GLU A 265 -10.35 50.66 -0.90
CA GLU A 265 -10.93 51.86 -1.52
C GLU A 265 -11.66 52.74 -0.49
N THR A 266 -12.40 52.12 0.43
CA THR A 266 -13.12 52.82 1.50
C THR A 266 -12.14 53.48 2.48
N GLU A 267 -11.10 52.77 2.91
CA GLU A 267 -10.04 53.31 3.77
C GLU A 267 -9.34 54.49 3.09
N LYS A 268 -8.95 54.34 1.82
CA LYS A 268 -8.33 55.40 1.02
C LYS A 268 -9.23 56.63 0.90
N PHE A 269 -10.53 56.45 0.68
CA PHE A 269 -11.50 57.55 0.66
C PHE A 269 -11.59 58.25 2.02
N LEU A 270 -11.71 57.49 3.11
CA LEU A 270 -11.79 58.04 4.47
C LEU A 270 -10.52 58.81 4.85
N MET A 271 -9.33 58.28 4.54
CA MET A 271 -8.06 58.97 4.74
C MET A 271 -7.97 60.28 3.96
N GLN A 272 -8.46 60.32 2.71
CA GLN A 272 -8.54 61.57 1.93
C GLN A 272 -9.52 62.60 2.54
N GLN A 273 -10.62 62.17 3.15
CA GLN A 273 -11.53 63.10 3.84
C GLN A 273 -10.94 63.59 5.16
N TYR A 274 -10.30 62.70 5.92
CA TYR A 274 -9.59 63.04 7.16
C TYR A 274 -8.51 64.09 6.89
N GLN A 275 -7.66 63.86 5.88
CA GLN A 275 -6.61 64.81 5.45
C GLN A 275 -7.19 66.20 5.11
N LYS A 276 -8.28 66.27 4.33
CA LYS A 276 -8.96 67.54 3.99
C LYS A 276 -9.55 68.27 5.20
N VAL A 277 -9.95 67.55 6.25
CA VAL A 277 -10.44 68.13 7.50
C VAL A 277 -9.27 68.61 8.36
N GLN A 278 -8.18 67.84 8.43
CA GLN A 278 -6.95 68.21 9.12
C GLN A 278 -6.32 69.48 8.51
N GLU A 279 -6.18 69.56 7.18
CA GLU A 279 -5.67 70.76 6.48
C GLU A 279 -6.52 72.01 6.78
N LYS A 280 -7.85 71.87 6.85
CA LYS A 280 -8.75 72.95 7.25
C LYS A 280 -8.56 73.33 8.71
N LEU A 281 -8.38 72.36 9.60
CA LEU A 281 -8.13 72.61 11.03
C LEU A 281 -6.81 73.36 11.22
N GLU A 282 -5.73 72.91 10.57
CA GLU A 282 -4.42 73.57 10.57
C GLU A 282 -4.50 75.00 10.04
N TYR A 283 -5.19 75.21 8.91
CA TYR A 283 -5.47 76.56 8.38
C TYR A 283 -6.21 77.44 9.40
N TRP A 284 -7.27 76.94 10.04
CA TRP A 284 -8.02 77.72 11.02
C TRP A 284 -7.22 77.98 12.30
N MET A 285 -6.45 77.01 12.81
CA MET A 285 -5.57 77.21 13.96
C MET A 285 -4.52 78.29 13.69
N GLU A 286 -3.85 78.23 12.54
CA GLU A 286 -2.85 79.22 12.13
C GLU A 286 -3.47 80.61 11.90
N LYS A 287 -4.70 80.67 11.36
CA LYS A 287 -5.44 81.93 11.25
C LYS A 287 -5.81 82.49 12.63
N TYR A 288 -6.40 81.69 13.52
CA TYR A 288 -6.77 82.14 14.87
C TYR A 288 -5.56 82.60 15.67
N LYS A 289 -4.41 81.92 15.51
CA LYS A 289 -3.15 82.34 16.10
C LYS A 289 -2.74 83.72 15.58
N LYS A 290 -2.67 83.93 14.25
CA LYS A 290 -2.35 85.23 13.64
C LYS A 290 -3.32 86.35 14.04
N ASP A 291 -4.61 86.08 14.04
CA ASP A 291 -5.65 87.03 14.45
C ASP A 291 -5.52 87.37 15.96
N THR A 292 -5.03 86.44 16.79
CA THR A 292 -4.75 86.67 18.22
C THR A 292 -3.45 87.45 18.41
N ASP A 293 -2.35 87.01 17.80
CA ASP A 293 -1.03 87.66 17.85
C ASP A 293 -1.15 89.14 17.43
N ALA A 294 -1.91 89.43 16.36
CA ALA A 294 -2.17 90.81 15.90
C ALA A 294 -3.05 91.62 16.86
N LYS A 295 -3.97 90.98 17.60
CA LYS A 295 -4.78 91.65 18.63
C LYS A 295 -4.03 91.90 19.92
N ASP A 296 -3.09 91.03 20.28
CA ASP A 296 -2.17 91.27 21.38
C ASP A 296 -1.17 92.40 21.03
N GLU A 297 -0.69 92.47 19.78
CA GLU A 297 0.10 93.61 19.26
C GLU A 297 -0.68 94.93 19.32
N GLU A 298 -1.92 94.98 18.82
CA GLU A 298 -2.81 96.16 18.97
C GLU A 298 -3.03 96.55 20.45
N LEU A 299 -3.17 95.57 21.35
CA LEU A 299 -3.34 95.82 22.78
C LEU A 299 -2.06 96.36 23.43
N ASP A 300 -0.89 95.88 23.03
CA ASP A 300 0.40 96.35 23.52
C ASP A 300 0.74 97.74 22.99
N ASP A 301 0.42 98.06 21.75
CA ASP A 301 0.47 99.43 21.20
C ASP A 301 -0.44 100.38 21.99
N LEU A 302 -1.69 99.97 22.28
CA LEU A 302 -2.61 100.77 23.09
C LEU A 302 -2.14 100.91 24.55
N ARG A 303 -1.50 99.90 25.12
CA ARG A 303 -0.86 99.97 26.45
C ARG A 303 0.32 100.94 26.45
N ALA A 304 1.17 100.90 25.43
CA ALA A 304 2.30 101.81 25.25
C ALA A 304 1.83 103.26 25.07
N LEU A 305 0.86 103.49 24.18
CA LEU A 305 0.26 104.82 23.97
C LEU A 305 -0.44 105.33 25.24
N LYS A 306 -1.11 104.46 26.02
CA LYS A 306 -1.68 104.83 27.31
C LYS A 306 -0.60 105.19 28.33
N ALA A 307 0.54 104.50 28.33
CA ALA A 307 1.66 104.80 29.22
C ALA A 307 2.31 106.15 28.87
N ASP A 308 2.56 106.46 27.59
CA ASP A 308 3.08 107.75 27.14
C ASP A 308 2.08 108.90 27.41
N ASN A 309 0.79 108.70 27.14
CA ASN A 309 -0.25 109.66 27.53
C ASN A 309 -0.30 109.89 29.06
N LEU A 310 -0.06 108.86 29.87
CA LEU A 310 0.04 109.01 31.31
C LEU A 310 1.32 109.77 31.71
N GLU A 311 2.45 109.51 31.06
CA GLU A 311 3.71 110.20 31.33
C GLU A 311 3.64 111.69 30.94
N THR A 312 3.12 112.01 29.75
CA THR A 312 2.88 113.39 29.30
C THR A 312 1.94 114.15 30.24
N MET A 313 0.85 113.53 30.70
CA MET A 313 -0.05 114.13 31.69
C MET A 313 0.63 114.32 33.06
N GLN A 314 1.46 113.36 33.52
CA GLN A 314 2.27 113.54 34.72
C GLN A 314 3.31 114.66 34.56
N ARG A 315 3.87 114.85 33.35
CA ARG A 315 4.81 115.91 33.01
C ARG A 315 4.13 117.28 33.09
N PHE A 316 2.99 117.46 32.42
CA PHE A 316 2.18 118.68 32.51
C PHE A 316 1.67 118.95 33.94
N ALA A 317 1.30 117.91 34.71
CA ALA A 317 0.94 118.09 36.12
C ALA A 317 2.10 118.64 36.96
N LYS A 318 3.33 118.12 36.75
CA LYS A 318 4.55 118.65 37.40
C LYS A 318 4.84 120.09 36.96
N GLU A 319 4.68 120.42 35.68
CA GLU A 319 4.85 121.78 35.14
C GLU A 319 3.82 122.75 35.73
N CYS A 320 2.53 122.38 35.76
CA CYS A 320 1.47 123.17 36.38
C CYS A 320 1.71 123.42 37.88
N LEU A 321 2.17 122.41 38.62
CA LEU A 321 2.56 122.56 40.02
C LEU A 321 3.76 123.51 40.18
N ALA A 322 4.75 123.43 39.28
CA ALA A 322 5.88 124.35 39.27
C ALA A 322 5.45 125.80 38.95
N PHE A 323 4.59 126.01 37.95
CA PHE A 323 4.02 127.33 37.64
C PHE A 323 3.16 127.87 38.79
N GLN A 324 2.35 127.03 39.44
CA GLN A 324 1.58 127.43 40.61
C GLN A 324 2.50 127.87 41.76
N ALA A 325 3.59 127.13 42.01
CA ALA A 325 4.59 127.50 43.00
C ALA A 325 5.25 128.85 42.68
N THR A 326 5.66 129.11 41.44
CA THR A 326 6.26 130.39 41.05
C THR A 326 5.27 131.56 41.13
N ILE A 327 3.99 131.35 40.78
CA ILE A 327 2.92 132.35 40.95
C ILE A 327 2.66 132.65 42.43
N ILE A 328 2.68 131.64 43.30
CA ILE A 328 2.55 131.84 44.75
C ILE A 328 3.72 132.67 45.27
N ILE A 329 4.96 132.34 44.87
CA ILE A 329 6.18 133.08 45.25
C ILE A 329 6.10 134.54 44.78
N ASP A 330 5.79 134.80 43.51
CA ASP A 330 5.66 136.18 42.98
C ASP A 330 4.52 136.96 43.67
N ARG A 331 3.40 136.31 44.01
CA ARG A 331 2.33 136.93 44.79
C ARG A 331 2.78 137.28 46.21
N SER A 332 3.48 136.37 46.91
CA SER A 332 4.02 136.65 48.24
C SER A 332 5.08 137.74 48.21
N ASP A 333 5.94 137.78 47.19
CA ASP A 333 6.94 138.83 47.00
C ASP A 333 6.30 140.20 46.72
N LYS A 334 5.26 140.24 45.87
CA LYS A 334 4.49 141.47 45.61
C LYS A 334 3.72 141.94 46.84
N GLU A 335 3.21 141.03 47.65
CA GLU A 335 2.55 141.38 48.91
C GLU A 335 3.54 141.84 49.97
N ALA A 336 4.70 141.20 50.10
CA ALA A 336 5.80 141.63 50.96
C ALA A 336 6.29 143.04 50.56
N LYS A 337 6.51 143.29 49.26
CA LYS A 337 6.84 144.62 48.72
C LYS A 337 5.74 145.66 48.94
N ARG A 338 4.46 145.27 49.01
CA ARG A 338 3.35 146.18 49.41
C ARG A 338 3.40 146.49 50.90
N LYS A 339 3.48 145.47 51.76
CA LYS A 339 3.57 145.63 53.22
C LYS A 339 4.79 146.46 53.61
N GLN A 340 5.93 146.23 52.97
CA GLN A 340 7.14 147.05 53.13
C GLN A 340 6.87 148.52 52.79
N ARG A 341 6.29 148.83 51.61
CA ARG A 341 5.93 150.21 51.23
C ARG A 341 4.87 150.84 52.12
N GLU A 342 3.91 150.06 52.64
CA GLU A 342 2.92 150.53 53.60
C GLU A 342 3.56 150.87 54.95
N GLN A 343 4.54 150.07 55.38
CA GLN A 343 5.32 150.28 56.59
C GLN A 343 6.26 151.49 56.45
N GLU A 344 7.01 151.60 55.35
CA GLU A 344 7.80 152.79 54.98
C GLU A 344 6.91 154.06 54.92
N ALA A 345 5.67 153.96 54.42
CA ALA A 345 4.72 155.07 54.42
C ALA A 345 4.15 155.39 55.81
N LEU A 346 4.03 154.41 56.70
CA LEU A 346 3.67 154.63 58.11
C LEU A 346 4.82 155.28 58.89
N GLU A 347 6.05 154.85 58.65
CA GLU A 347 7.30 155.45 59.17
C GLU A 347 7.48 156.88 58.65
N LEU A 348 7.19 157.14 57.37
CA LEU A 348 7.16 158.51 56.83
C LEU A 348 6.05 159.35 57.47
N LYS A 349 4.86 158.79 57.70
CA LYS A 349 3.76 159.50 58.40
C LYS A 349 4.08 159.79 59.86
N SER A 350 4.79 158.89 60.56
CA SER A 350 5.24 159.15 61.95
C SER A 350 6.37 160.18 61.97
N ALA A 351 7.32 160.13 61.03
CA ALA A 351 8.35 161.14 60.84
C ALA A 351 7.77 162.53 60.52
N VAL A 352 6.75 162.62 59.64
CA VAL A 352 6.04 163.88 59.33
C VAL A 352 5.27 164.39 60.55
N LYS A 353 4.64 163.52 61.35
CA LYS A 353 4.02 163.93 62.62
C LYS A 353 5.04 164.49 63.62
N LEU A 354 6.22 163.88 63.71
CA LEU A 354 7.37 164.38 64.49
C LEU A 354 7.82 165.77 64.00
N GLN A 355 8.00 165.95 62.68
CA GLN A 355 8.34 167.24 62.08
C GLN A 355 7.26 168.30 62.32
N ALA A 356 5.97 167.94 62.23
CA ALA A 356 4.84 168.85 62.46
C ALA A 356 4.69 169.23 63.94
N TRP A 357 4.93 168.29 64.86
CA TRP A 357 5.00 168.56 66.30
C TRP A 357 6.15 169.52 66.63
N TRP A 358 7.33 169.34 66.01
CA TRP A 358 8.46 170.23 66.20
C TRP A 358 8.18 171.64 65.66
N LYS A 359 7.72 171.77 64.40
CA LYS A 359 7.30 173.06 63.81
C LYS A 359 6.21 173.75 64.63
N GLY A 360 5.20 173.00 65.09
CA GLY A 360 4.12 173.50 65.95
C GLY A 360 4.56 173.84 67.38
N THR A 361 5.73 173.39 67.82
CA THR A 361 6.35 173.77 69.11
C THR A 361 7.18 175.04 68.96
N MET A 362 7.88 175.23 67.82
CA MET A 362 8.59 176.48 67.50
C MET A 362 7.63 177.68 67.48
N VAL A 363 6.48 177.55 66.82
CA VAL A 363 5.46 178.62 66.74
C VAL A 363 4.85 178.92 68.12
N ARG A 364 4.52 177.90 68.93
CA ARG A 364 3.85 178.07 70.23
C ARG A 364 4.74 178.51 71.39
N ARG A 365 6.07 178.50 71.21
CA ARG A 365 7.03 179.04 72.18
C ARG A 365 7.74 180.32 71.69
N PHE A 366 7.26 180.93 70.60
CA PHE A 366 7.80 182.17 70.01
C PHE A 366 9.32 182.16 69.79
N LEU A 367 9.86 181.02 69.33
CA LEU A 367 11.28 180.84 69.07
C LEU A 367 11.62 181.16 67.61
N GLY A 368 12.52 182.12 67.40
CA GLY A 368 12.95 182.57 66.08
C GLY A 368 11.98 183.57 65.44
N PRO A 369 11.63 183.45 64.14
CA PRO A 369 11.02 184.51 63.33
C PRO A 369 9.56 184.89 63.66
N TYR A 370 9.05 184.52 64.85
CA TYR A 370 7.69 184.82 65.30
C TYR A 370 7.62 185.87 66.43
N GLN A 371 8.76 186.45 66.84
CA GLN A 371 8.82 187.45 67.92
C GLN A 371 8.15 188.80 67.59
N GLU A 372 8.03 189.16 66.31
CA GLU A 372 7.40 190.43 65.90
C GLU A 372 5.87 190.43 66.08
N LEU A 373 5.25 189.24 66.13
CA LEU A 373 3.79 189.08 66.25
C LEU A 373 3.25 189.43 67.65
N GLU A 374 4.10 189.39 68.68
CA GLU A 374 3.69 189.63 70.08
C GLU A 374 3.34 191.11 70.35
N LYS A 375 3.96 192.05 69.62
CA LYS A 375 3.74 193.49 69.82
C LYS A 375 2.43 194.02 69.22
N TYR A 376 1.89 193.34 68.20
CA TYR A 376 0.68 193.79 67.47
C TYR A 376 -0.63 193.38 68.15
N LEU A 377 -0.59 192.42 69.07
CA LEU A 377 -1.78 191.75 69.65
C LEU A 377 -2.31 192.39 70.95
N LYS A 378 -1.74 193.51 71.41
CA LYS A 378 -2.03 194.09 72.73
C LYS A 378 -2.89 195.37 72.70
N GLU A 379 -3.35 195.80 71.53
CA GLU A 379 -3.90 197.16 71.34
C GLU A 379 -5.33 197.20 70.72
N GLN A 380 -5.99 196.06 70.51
CA GLN A 380 -7.42 196.02 70.13
C GLN A 380 -8.27 195.03 70.94
N SER A 381 -8.92 195.59 71.96
CA SER A 381 -10.35 195.42 72.30
C SER A 381 -11.27 195.38 71.05
N SER A 382 -12.50 194.85 71.03
CA SER A 382 -13.37 194.22 72.05
C SER A 382 -14.70 193.76 71.38
N GLU A 383 -15.58 193.13 72.17
CA GLU A 383 -17.05 193.05 71.99
C GLU A 383 -17.72 191.93 71.14
N GLN A 384 -18.45 191.08 71.90
CA GLN A 384 -19.83 190.57 71.67
C GLN A 384 -20.12 189.56 70.52
N LYS A 385 -21.18 188.72 70.59
CA LYS A 385 -21.71 187.83 71.66
C LYS A 385 -22.84 186.94 71.06
N GLU A 386 -22.77 185.61 71.22
CA GLU A 386 -23.91 184.64 71.21
C GLU A 386 -24.81 184.50 69.93
N PRO A 387 -25.78 183.54 69.85
CA PRO A 387 -25.72 182.09 70.18
C PRO A 387 -26.43 181.14 69.15
N GLY A 388 -26.37 179.80 69.35
CA GLY A 388 -27.36 178.82 68.81
C GLY A 388 -26.75 177.68 67.95
N LYS A 389 -26.69 176.42 68.43
CA LYS A 389 -27.67 175.29 68.27
C LYS A 389 -27.80 174.72 66.83
N ALA A 390 -27.86 173.39 66.57
CA ALA A 390 -27.62 172.17 67.36
C ALA A 390 -27.65 170.89 66.45
N LYS A 391 -26.97 169.80 66.87
CA LYS A 391 -27.29 168.32 66.77
C LYS A 391 -27.95 167.73 65.48
N SER A 392 -27.79 166.47 65.05
CA SER A 392 -26.93 165.27 65.34
C SER A 392 -27.36 164.14 64.36
N GLY A 393 -26.65 163.05 64.06
CA GLY A 393 -25.33 162.54 64.49
C GLY A 393 -25.37 161.10 65.05
N ALA A 394 -24.46 160.21 64.58
CA ALA A 394 -24.18 158.83 65.08
C ALA A 394 -25.18 157.71 64.66
N LYS A 395 -24.85 156.41 64.58
CA LYS A 395 -23.62 155.62 64.86
C LYS A 395 -23.78 154.18 64.30
N LYS A 396 -22.73 153.56 63.73
CA LYS A 396 -22.16 152.31 64.26
C LYS A 396 -20.78 152.05 63.66
#